data_AF-A0A328N1H1-F1
#
_entry.id   AF-A0A328N1H1-F1
#
_cell.length_a   1.000
_cell.length_b   1.000
_cell.length_c   1.000
_cell.angle_alpha   90.00
_cell.angle_beta   90.00
_cell.angle_gamma   90.00
#
_symmetry.space_group_name_H-M   'P 1'
#
loop_
_entity.id
_entity.type
_entity.pdbx_description
1 polymer ?
#
loop_
_entity_poly.entity_id
_entity_poly.type
_entity_poly.pdbx_seq_one_letter_code
_entity_poly.pdbx_strand_id
1 'polypeptide(L)'
;MGVRRRSLLGRAAAIGAASAVGSVGAILTTAAPAQAAVWKKRLTGADLDTSSRWRVAGTDLGIPYVLENGSIGYLFGDTFDTPWPEGPPLPNDWRSPVMLRSAVHPGAPGGIVFDSAARVVGNGRAPEVMHNGHHGIGIDGLPEVTVIPNDGISFPETGRQLISYMSIENWNSAGPAGPQWKSRYAGLAFSDNGNEFIRTPLKWWNSPDNKDPFQMWTMQRDGEYVYVFSVRSGRQDGPMMLRRVRWDRLFYPESYEGWGWNGANWGWGRPCTPILTGRFGEPSVRRLADGTWVMSYLNCQNGCLVTRTASGPDRAWTGEKNQLTGWQEPALYGGFIHPWSSRNADDLHLMVSKWTRTPDGRSTAYHVSQFTGSV
;
A
#
# COMPACT_ATOMS: atom_id res chain seq x y z
N MET A 1 44.16 -82.76 -8.80
CA MET A 1 44.00 -82.22 -10.17
C MET A 1 43.32 -80.86 -10.01
N GLY A 2 43.80 -79.72 -10.48
CA GLY A 2 44.83 -79.38 -11.45
C GLY A 2 44.39 -78.04 -12.05
N VAL A 3 45.16 -76.99 -11.77
CA VAL A 3 45.01 -75.61 -12.27
C VAL A 3 44.94 -75.57 -13.80
N ARG A 4 44.16 -74.64 -14.39
CA ARG A 4 44.60 -73.81 -15.54
C ARG A 4 43.69 -72.62 -15.84
N ARG A 5 44.30 -71.43 -15.78
CA ARG A 5 43.89 -70.17 -16.42
C ARG A 5 44.09 -70.27 -17.94
N ARG A 6 43.29 -69.53 -18.72
CA ARG A 6 43.76 -68.76 -19.90
C ARG A 6 42.83 -67.58 -20.17
N SER A 7 43.46 -66.42 -20.26
CA SER A 7 42.99 -65.09 -20.64
C SER A 7 42.78 -64.94 -22.15
N LEU A 8 41.96 -63.99 -22.58
CA LEU A 8 42.27 -63.03 -23.66
C LEU A 8 41.30 -61.83 -23.65
N LEU A 9 41.88 -60.63 -23.77
CA LEU A 9 41.24 -59.31 -23.85
C LEU A 9 40.63 -59.04 -25.25
N GLY A 10 39.68 -58.09 -25.35
CA GLY A 10 39.45 -57.36 -26.61
C GLY A 10 38.13 -56.59 -26.79
N ARG A 11 38.08 -55.36 -26.25
CA ARG A 11 37.39 -54.11 -26.70
C ARG A 11 36.11 -54.13 -27.59
N ALA A 12 35.07 -53.49 -27.03
CA ALA A 12 34.23 -52.37 -27.53
C ALA A 12 33.58 -52.39 -28.93
N ALA A 13 32.24 -52.23 -28.98
CA ALA A 13 31.54 -51.06 -29.55
C ALA A 13 30.01 -51.14 -29.29
N ALA A 14 29.39 -49.97 -29.14
CA ALA A 14 28.02 -49.73 -28.72
C ALA A 14 26.99 -49.73 -29.88
N ILE A 15 25.72 -49.52 -29.50
CA ILE A 15 24.47 -49.11 -30.21
C ILE A 15 23.39 -50.13 -29.83
N GLY A 16 22.29 -49.85 -29.12
CA GLY A 16 21.56 -48.60 -28.91
C GLY A 16 20.12 -48.82 -29.40
N ALA A 17 19.18 -49.07 -28.47
CA ALA A 17 17.74 -48.91 -28.70
C ALA A 17 17.00 -48.81 -27.35
N ALA A 18 16.87 -47.58 -26.85
CA ALA A 18 16.05 -47.27 -25.68
C ALA A 18 14.64 -46.91 -26.14
N SER A 19 13.66 -47.59 -25.55
CA SER A 19 12.22 -47.36 -25.68
C SER A 19 11.81 -45.98 -25.15
N ALA A 20 11.04 -45.25 -25.97
CA ALA A 20 10.54 -43.92 -25.69
C ALA A 20 9.44 -43.95 -24.60
N VAL A 21 9.67 -43.25 -23.50
CA VAL A 21 8.64 -42.83 -22.54
C VAL A 21 8.30 -41.38 -22.87
N GLY A 22 7.04 -41.13 -23.23
CA GLY A 22 6.53 -39.80 -23.54
C GLY A 22 6.55 -38.91 -22.29
N SER A 23 7.48 -37.97 -22.25
CA SER A 23 7.50 -36.87 -21.29
C SER A 23 6.57 -35.76 -21.78
N VAL A 24 5.47 -35.56 -21.04
CA VAL A 24 4.63 -34.36 -21.13
C VAL A 24 5.51 -33.18 -20.76
N GLY A 25 5.86 -32.36 -21.75
CA GLY A 25 6.65 -31.15 -21.53
C GLY A 25 5.86 -30.16 -20.70
N ALA A 26 6.20 -30.05 -19.42
CA ALA A 26 5.84 -28.88 -18.63
C ALA A 26 6.54 -27.68 -19.29
N ILE A 27 5.74 -26.78 -19.89
CA ILE A 27 6.22 -25.48 -20.31
C ILE A 27 6.58 -24.73 -19.04
N LEU A 28 7.86 -24.77 -18.66
CA LEU A 28 8.43 -23.85 -17.69
C LEU A 28 8.39 -22.47 -18.34
N THR A 29 7.32 -21.72 -18.09
CA THR A 29 7.34 -20.27 -18.31
C THR A 29 8.38 -19.72 -17.35
N THR A 30 9.59 -19.48 -17.84
CA THR A 30 10.59 -18.71 -17.10
C THR A 30 10.00 -17.32 -16.92
N ALA A 31 9.61 -16.97 -15.69
CA ALA A 31 9.21 -15.62 -15.37
C ALA A 31 10.33 -14.67 -15.83
N ALA A 32 9.96 -13.67 -16.62
CA ALA A 32 10.91 -12.64 -17.05
C ALA A 32 11.61 -12.05 -15.81
N PRO A 33 12.89 -11.67 -15.91
CA PRO A 33 13.59 -11.04 -14.80
C PRO A 33 12.78 -9.83 -14.32
N ALA A 34 12.59 -9.75 -13.01
CA ALA A 34 11.68 -8.78 -12.43
C ALA A 34 12.22 -7.36 -12.67
N GLN A 35 11.57 -6.60 -13.55
CA GLN A 35 11.93 -5.23 -13.93
C GLN A 35 11.52 -4.20 -12.87
N ALA A 36 12.31 -3.12 -12.74
CA ALA A 36 11.93 -1.93 -11.98
C ALA A 36 10.69 -1.26 -12.58
N ALA A 37 9.95 -0.49 -11.78
CA ALA A 37 8.74 0.15 -12.26
C ALA A 37 9.05 1.31 -13.22
N VAL A 38 8.21 1.47 -14.24
CA VAL A 38 8.27 2.55 -15.23
C VAL A 38 7.05 3.44 -15.11
N TRP A 39 7.21 4.73 -15.43
CA TRP A 39 6.10 5.68 -15.40
C TRP A 39 5.05 5.30 -16.45
N LYS A 40 3.78 5.29 -16.06
CA LYS A 40 2.66 5.03 -16.97
C LYS A 40 1.82 6.26 -17.25
N LYS A 41 1.37 6.95 -16.20
CA LYS A 41 0.42 8.06 -16.34
C LYS A 41 0.38 8.92 -15.08
N ARG A 42 0.30 10.25 -15.22
CA ARG A 42 -0.07 11.14 -14.11
C ARG A 42 -1.59 11.13 -13.92
N LEU A 43 -2.05 10.89 -12.69
CA LEU A 43 -3.46 10.68 -12.37
C LEU A 43 -4.15 11.96 -11.88
N THR A 44 -3.44 12.82 -11.16
CA THR A 44 -3.98 14.05 -10.58
C THR A 44 -3.14 15.27 -10.96
N GLY A 45 -3.75 16.46 -10.95
CA GLY A 45 -3.06 17.70 -11.31
C GLY A 45 -4.04 18.81 -11.68
N ALA A 46 -3.62 20.05 -11.47
CA ALA A 46 -4.44 21.24 -11.75
C ALA A 46 -4.84 21.37 -13.23
N ASP A 47 -4.05 20.79 -14.12
CA ASP A 47 -4.24 20.76 -15.57
C ASP A 47 -4.94 19.48 -16.08
N LEU A 48 -5.46 18.64 -15.18
CA LEU A 48 -6.15 17.39 -15.52
C LEU A 48 -7.64 17.43 -15.18
N ASP A 49 -8.39 16.46 -15.72
CA ASP A 49 -9.83 16.28 -15.48
C ASP A 49 -10.20 16.16 -13.99
N THR A 50 -9.27 15.71 -13.16
CA THR A 50 -9.46 15.65 -11.70
C THR A 50 -9.68 17.03 -11.09
N SER A 51 -8.95 18.04 -11.57
CA SER A 51 -9.14 19.44 -11.20
C SER A 51 -10.48 19.97 -11.74
N SER A 52 -10.72 19.84 -13.05
CA SER A 52 -11.90 20.46 -13.68
C SER A 52 -13.24 19.80 -13.29
N ARG A 53 -13.26 18.48 -13.08
CA ARG A 53 -14.49 17.73 -12.75
C ARG A 53 -14.74 17.62 -11.25
N TRP A 54 -13.68 17.53 -10.44
CA TRP A 54 -13.77 17.16 -9.02
C TRP A 54 -13.13 18.17 -8.06
N ARG A 55 -12.49 19.22 -8.60
CA ARG A 55 -11.64 20.16 -7.84
C ARG A 55 -10.51 19.47 -7.10
N VAL A 56 -9.93 18.42 -7.69
CA VAL A 56 -8.74 17.71 -7.16
C VAL A 56 -7.54 18.15 -7.98
N ALA A 57 -6.95 19.29 -7.61
CA ALA A 57 -5.86 19.92 -8.37
C ALA A 57 -4.47 19.58 -7.80
N GLY A 58 -4.33 19.63 -6.47
CA GLY A 58 -3.14 19.20 -5.73
C GLY A 58 -3.55 18.19 -4.68
N THR A 59 -2.90 17.03 -4.65
CA THR A 59 -3.29 15.95 -3.72
C THR A 59 -2.21 14.89 -3.58
N ASP A 60 -2.35 14.05 -2.54
CA ASP A 60 -1.50 12.88 -2.35
C ASP A 60 -2.22 11.55 -2.03
N LEU A 61 -1.39 10.53 -1.86
CA LEU A 61 -1.65 9.12 -1.57
C LEU A 61 -2.26 8.33 -2.73
N GLY A 62 -3.52 8.58 -3.08
CA GLY A 62 -4.23 7.85 -4.14
C GLY A 62 -4.35 6.34 -3.88
N ILE A 63 -4.75 5.95 -2.67
CA ILE A 63 -4.75 4.57 -2.16
C ILE A 63 -5.90 3.79 -2.79
N PRO A 64 -5.62 2.77 -3.62
CA PRO A 64 -6.65 1.98 -4.29
C PRO A 64 -7.13 0.83 -3.39
N TYR A 65 -8.45 0.64 -3.33
CA TYR A 65 -9.07 -0.54 -2.76
C TYR A 65 -10.35 -0.92 -3.51
N VAL A 66 -10.69 -2.20 -3.46
CA VAL A 66 -11.90 -2.72 -4.10
C VAL A 66 -13.11 -2.27 -3.30
N LEU A 67 -14.07 -1.63 -3.97
CA LEU A 67 -15.36 -1.25 -3.42
C LEU A 67 -16.32 -2.44 -3.42
N GLU A 68 -17.42 -2.32 -2.68
CA GLU A 68 -18.48 -3.31 -2.58
C GLU A 68 -19.08 -3.74 -3.93
N ASN A 69 -19.09 -2.81 -4.91
CA ASN A 69 -19.59 -3.05 -6.25
C ASN A 69 -18.51 -3.57 -7.23
N GLY A 70 -17.30 -3.86 -6.74
CA GLY A 70 -16.18 -4.35 -7.54
C GLY A 70 -15.37 -3.28 -8.26
N SER A 71 -15.82 -2.01 -8.32
CA SER A 71 -15.00 -0.89 -8.82
C SER A 71 -13.91 -0.51 -7.81
N ILE A 72 -13.01 0.41 -8.19
CA ILE A 72 -11.90 0.83 -7.31
C ILE A 72 -12.18 2.22 -6.77
N GLY A 73 -12.09 2.37 -5.45
CA GLY A 73 -12.01 3.64 -4.76
C GLY A 73 -10.55 4.03 -4.56
N TYR A 74 -10.22 5.28 -4.86
CA TYR A 74 -8.90 5.86 -4.64
C TYR A 74 -9.02 6.92 -3.56
N LEU A 75 -8.45 6.63 -2.39
CA LEU A 75 -8.44 7.54 -1.25
C LEU A 75 -7.25 8.48 -1.36
N PHE A 76 -7.54 9.75 -1.42
CA PHE A 76 -6.58 10.83 -1.42
C PHE A 76 -6.47 11.45 -0.04
N GLY A 77 -5.26 11.84 0.36
CA GLY A 77 -5.02 12.56 1.60
C GLY A 77 -5.36 14.05 1.46
N ASP A 78 -4.44 14.91 1.91
CA ASP A 78 -4.62 16.35 1.86
C ASP A 78 -4.83 16.80 0.40
N THR A 79 -6.03 17.29 0.11
CA THR A 79 -6.50 17.58 -1.25
C THR A 79 -6.95 19.04 -1.35
N PHE A 80 -6.56 19.71 -2.44
CA PHE A 80 -6.76 21.14 -2.67
C PHE A 80 -7.33 21.40 -4.06
N ASP A 81 -8.06 22.51 -4.20
CA ASP A 81 -8.51 23.00 -5.52
C ASP A 81 -7.46 23.88 -6.22
N THR A 82 -6.32 24.11 -5.57
CA THR A 82 -5.10 24.68 -6.15
C THR A 82 -4.01 23.62 -6.32
N PRO A 83 -2.95 23.85 -7.13
CA PRO A 83 -1.95 22.83 -7.42
C PRO A 83 -1.12 22.35 -6.21
N TRP A 84 -1.11 23.09 -5.09
CA TRP A 84 -0.34 22.77 -3.87
C TRP A 84 -0.95 23.43 -2.62
N PRO A 85 -0.60 22.93 -1.41
CA PRO A 85 -1.20 23.37 -0.14
C PRO A 85 -1.09 24.88 0.14
N GLU A 86 -0.04 25.54 -0.33
CA GLU A 86 0.19 26.97 -0.15
C GLU A 86 -0.18 27.82 -1.39
N GLY A 87 -0.75 27.20 -2.43
CA GLY A 87 -1.06 27.86 -3.69
C GLY A 87 -2.26 28.81 -3.59
N PRO A 88 -2.17 30.07 -4.09
CA PRO A 88 -3.32 30.98 -4.11
C PRO A 88 -4.36 30.57 -5.18
N PRO A 89 -5.63 30.97 -5.01
CA PRO A 89 -6.18 31.75 -3.89
C PRO A 89 -6.28 30.93 -2.60
N LEU A 90 -6.14 31.60 -1.44
CA LEU A 90 -6.40 31.01 -0.13
C LEU A 90 -7.73 31.58 0.43
N PRO A 91 -8.56 30.76 1.12
CA PRO A 91 -8.37 29.33 1.38
C PRO A 91 -8.56 28.48 0.11
N ASN A 92 -7.73 27.45 -0.07
CA ASN A 92 -7.64 26.58 -1.25
C ASN A 92 -8.43 25.27 -1.13
N ASP A 93 -9.57 25.34 -0.44
CA ASP A 93 -10.53 24.24 -0.33
C ASP A 93 -9.90 22.92 0.16
N TRP A 94 -9.13 22.98 1.25
CA TRP A 94 -8.51 21.80 1.86
C TRP A 94 -9.57 20.80 2.33
N ARG A 95 -9.42 19.55 1.87
CA ARG A 95 -10.26 18.40 2.20
C ARG A 95 -9.38 17.19 2.45
N SER A 96 -9.68 16.38 3.46
CA SER A 96 -9.07 15.05 3.57
C SER A 96 -9.87 14.09 4.46
N PRO A 97 -10.09 12.83 4.04
CA PRO A 97 -9.74 12.26 2.74
C PRO A 97 -10.77 12.60 1.66
N VAL A 98 -10.33 12.67 0.41
CA VAL A 98 -11.21 12.70 -0.77
C VAL A 98 -11.21 11.32 -1.46
N MET A 99 -12.34 10.89 -2.02
CA MET A 99 -12.41 9.64 -2.77
C MET A 99 -12.90 9.85 -4.20
N LEU A 100 -12.07 9.46 -5.18
CA LEU A 100 -12.48 9.29 -6.57
C LEU A 100 -12.59 7.81 -6.91
N ARG A 101 -13.36 7.45 -7.93
CA ARG A 101 -13.58 6.05 -8.34
C ARG A 101 -13.27 5.84 -9.81
N SER A 102 -12.85 4.62 -10.12
CA SER A 102 -12.64 4.14 -11.49
C SER A 102 -13.08 2.67 -11.56
N ALA A 103 -13.82 2.32 -12.61
CA ALA A 103 -14.04 0.92 -13.00
C ALA A 103 -13.04 0.44 -14.08
N VAL A 104 -12.16 1.31 -14.58
CA VAL A 104 -11.21 0.99 -15.65
C VAL A 104 -9.98 0.28 -15.12
N HIS A 105 -9.61 -0.84 -15.75
CA HIS A 105 -8.40 -1.59 -15.39
C HIS A 105 -7.14 -0.72 -15.54
N PRO A 106 -6.21 -0.71 -14.56
CA PRO A 106 -5.00 0.11 -14.61
C PRO A 106 -4.05 -0.26 -15.75
N GLY A 107 -4.17 -1.49 -16.27
CA GLY A 107 -3.48 -2.00 -17.45
C GLY A 107 -4.04 -1.50 -18.79
N ALA A 108 -5.27 -0.96 -18.84
CA ALA A 108 -5.91 -0.55 -20.08
C ALA A 108 -5.09 0.51 -20.85
N PRO A 109 -5.22 0.62 -22.19
CA PRO A 109 -4.46 1.58 -22.99
C PRO A 109 -4.59 3.04 -22.52
N GLY A 110 -5.78 3.46 -22.08
CA GLY A 110 -6.03 4.80 -21.52
C GLY A 110 -5.61 4.98 -20.06
N GLY A 111 -5.21 3.89 -19.39
CA GLY A 111 -4.94 3.83 -17.95
C GLY A 111 -6.17 4.14 -17.10
N ILE A 112 -5.92 4.43 -15.82
CA ILE A 112 -6.97 4.81 -14.87
C ILE A 112 -7.63 6.12 -15.31
N VAL A 113 -8.96 6.16 -15.22
CA VAL A 113 -9.79 7.36 -15.46
C VAL A 113 -10.80 7.47 -14.33
N PHE A 114 -10.84 8.61 -13.65
CA PHE A 114 -11.80 8.83 -12.58
C PHE A 114 -13.16 9.24 -13.14
N ASP A 115 -14.11 8.32 -13.10
CA ASP A 115 -15.45 8.50 -13.69
C ASP A 115 -16.47 9.11 -12.71
N SER A 116 -16.22 8.99 -11.40
CA SER A 116 -17.09 9.47 -10.34
C SER A 116 -16.33 9.83 -9.06
N ALA A 117 -16.97 10.58 -8.16
CA ALA A 117 -16.46 10.93 -6.84
C ALA A 117 -17.46 10.58 -5.73
N ALA A 118 -16.96 10.32 -4.53
CA ALA A 118 -17.83 10.11 -3.37
C ALA A 118 -18.65 11.36 -3.07
N ARG A 119 -19.95 11.18 -2.78
CA ARG A 119 -20.91 12.26 -2.43
C ARG A 119 -21.17 13.28 -3.55
N VAL A 120 -20.83 12.96 -4.80
CA VAL A 120 -21.09 13.82 -5.97
C VAL A 120 -21.94 13.09 -6.99
N VAL A 121 -22.97 13.76 -7.52
CA VAL A 121 -23.75 13.31 -8.68
C VAL A 121 -23.26 14.06 -9.92
N GLY A 122 -22.90 13.35 -10.99
CA GLY A 122 -22.30 13.97 -12.17
C GLY A 122 -20.93 14.57 -11.84
N ASN A 123 -20.58 15.71 -12.43
CA ASN A 123 -19.35 16.45 -12.09
C ASN A 123 -19.61 17.48 -10.99
N GLY A 124 -18.64 17.70 -10.11
CA GLY A 124 -18.74 18.69 -9.04
C GLY A 124 -17.63 18.57 -8.00
N ARG A 125 -17.49 19.58 -7.12
CA ARG A 125 -16.50 19.56 -6.03
C ARG A 125 -16.66 18.28 -5.19
N ALA A 126 -15.67 17.40 -5.22
CA ALA A 126 -15.63 16.24 -4.34
C ALA A 126 -15.36 16.71 -2.91
N PRO A 127 -16.26 16.47 -1.94
CA PRO A 127 -16.01 16.79 -0.54
C PRO A 127 -15.09 15.75 0.10
N GLU A 128 -14.63 16.03 1.32
CA GLU A 128 -14.09 14.98 2.17
C GLU A 128 -15.16 13.96 2.57
N VAL A 129 -14.74 12.72 2.77
CA VAL A 129 -15.63 11.58 3.02
C VAL A 129 -15.92 11.34 4.50
N MET A 130 -15.16 11.97 5.40
CA MET A 130 -15.36 11.91 6.85
C MET A 130 -14.93 13.21 7.52
N HIS A 131 -15.38 13.43 8.77
CA HIS A 131 -15.02 14.61 9.56
C HIS A 131 -13.51 14.76 9.74
N ASN A 132 -13.00 15.94 9.39
CA ASN A 132 -11.62 16.37 9.57
C ASN A 132 -11.55 17.62 10.45
N GLY A 133 -10.63 17.63 11.43
CA GLY A 133 -10.44 18.77 12.31
C GLY A 133 -9.96 20.06 11.62
N HIS A 134 -9.19 19.98 10.53
CA HIS A 134 -8.60 21.12 9.80
C HIS A 134 -7.94 22.18 10.70
N HIS A 135 -6.93 21.78 11.47
CA HIS A 135 -6.32 22.58 12.56
C HIS A 135 -7.26 22.97 13.71
N GLY A 136 -8.49 22.46 13.71
CA GLY A 136 -9.48 22.62 14.76
C GLY A 136 -9.54 21.40 15.67
N ILE A 137 -10.76 20.97 15.99
CA ILE A 137 -11.03 19.91 16.95
C ILE A 137 -11.54 18.65 16.22
N GLY A 138 -10.89 17.52 16.49
CA GLY A 138 -11.30 16.21 16.00
C GLY A 138 -12.53 15.67 16.72
N ILE A 139 -13.01 14.49 16.30
CA ILE A 139 -14.19 13.82 16.90
C ILE A 139 -14.01 13.44 18.37
N ASP A 140 -12.79 13.57 18.90
CA ASP A 140 -12.38 13.21 20.24
C ASP A 140 -12.25 14.42 21.18
N GLY A 141 -12.56 15.62 20.69
CA GLY A 141 -12.42 16.84 21.46
C GLY A 141 -10.98 17.36 21.56
N LEU A 142 -10.04 16.78 20.80
CA LEU A 142 -8.63 17.18 20.82
C LEU A 142 -8.23 17.92 19.52
N PRO A 143 -7.20 18.80 19.57
CA PRO A 143 -6.69 19.45 18.37
C PRO A 143 -6.29 18.44 17.29
N GLU A 144 -6.76 18.60 16.06
CA GLU A 144 -6.46 17.71 14.95
C GLU A 144 -6.06 18.54 13.73
N VAL A 145 -4.84 18.33 13.23
CA VAL A 145 -4.36 19.02 12.04
C VAL A 145 -5.15 18.55 10.84
N THR A 146 -5.15 17.24 10.60
CA THR A 146 -5.86 16.60 9.51
C THR A 146 -6.07 15.11 9.80
N VAL A 147 -6.93 14.47 9.01
CA VAL A 147 -7.14 13.03 8.97
C VAL A 147 -6.54 12.47 7.71
N ILE A 148 -5.59 11.54 7.83
CA ILE A 148 -4.88 10.96 6.68
C ILE A 148 -5.29 9.49 6.51
N PRO A 149 -5.85 9.09 5.35
CA PRO A 149 -6.17 7.70 5.09
C PRO A 149 -4.87 6.89 4.95
N ASN A 150 -4.90 5.62 5.34
CA ASN A 150 -3.76 4.71 5.16
C ASN A 150 -4.13 3.51 4.29
N ASP A 151 -5.37 3.02 4.39
CA ASP A 151 -5.87 1.95 3.54
C ASP A 151 -7.39 1.89 3.56
N GLY A 152 -7.96 1.20 2.57
CA GLY A 152 -9.39 0.88 2.49
C GLY A 152 -9.61 -0.62 2.32
N ILE A 153 -10.72 -1.13 2.83
CA ILE A 153 -11.13 -2.52 2.63
C ILE A 153 -12.66 -2.63 2.61
N SER A 154 -13.19 -3.51 1.76
CA SER A 154 -14.63 -3.76 1.65
C SER A 154 -14.98 -5.20 1.98
N PHE A 155 -16.21 -5.41 2.45
CA PHE A 155 -16.78 -6.70 2.81
C PHE A 155 -18.03 -6.96 1.96
N PRO A 156 -17.88 -7.58 0.78
CA PRO A 156 -18.98 -7.79 -0.17
C PRO A 156 -20.20 -8.49 0.44
N GLU A 157 -20.00 -9.32 1.47
CA GLU A 157 -21.06 -10.03 2.17
C GLU A 157 -22.01 -9.11 2.94
N THR A 158 -21.55 -7.91 3.30
CA THR A 158 -22.34 -6.91 4.04
C THR A 158 -22.50 -5.59 3.29
N GLY A 159 -21.72 -5.37 2.23
CA GLY A 159 -21.60 -4.08 1.55
C GLY A 159 -20.77 -3.04 2.32
N ARG A 160 -20.36 -3.34 3.56
CA ARG A 160 -19.61 -2.42 4.42
C ARG A 160 -18.19 -2.20 3.90
N GLN A 161 -17.72 -0.97 4.05
CA GLN A 161 -16.37 -0.53 3.75
C GLN A 161 -15.74 0.07 4.99
N LEU A 162 -14.43 -0.09 5.14
CA LEU A 162 -13.64 0.54 6.19
C LEU A 162 -12.46 1.29 5.60
N ILE A 163 -12.13 2.41 6.23
CA ILE A 163 -10.89 3.14 6.03
C ILE A 163 -10.11 3.10 7.34
N SER A 164 -8.86 2.66 7.29
CA SER A 164 -7.91 2.95 8.37
C SER A 164 -7.28 4.31 8.13
N TYR A 165 -7.14 5.11 9.19
CA TYR A 165 -6.60 6.47 9.10
C TYR A 165 -5.74 6.82 10.31
N MET A 166 -4.92 7.87 10.18
CA MET A 166 -4.28 8.55 11.29
C MET A 166 -4.96 9.90 11.56
N SER A 167 -5.22 10.19 12.83
CA SER A 167 -5.43 11.58 13.29
C SER A 167 -4.07 12.24 13.46
N ILE A 168 -3.81 13.35 12.77
CA ILE A 168 -2.52 14.04 12.83
C ILE A 168 -2.50 15.05 13.97
N GLU A 169 -1.49 14.93 14.84
CA GLU A 169 -1.24 15.85 15.95
C GLU A 169 -0.42 17.06 15.51
N ASN A 170 0.65 16.82 14.78
CA ASN A 170 1.47 17.86 14.19
C ASN A 170 2.26 17.29 13.01
N TRP A 171 2.61 18.16 12.06
CA TRP A 171 3.39 17.79 10.88
C TRP A 171 4.91 17.88 11.08
N ASN A 172 5.43 17.93 12.32
CA ASN A 172 6.84 18.18 12.66
C ASN A 172 7.82 17.61 11.61
N SER A 173 8.19 18.44 10.63
CA SER A 173 8.94 18.03 9.43
C SER A 173 10.41 18.44 9.51
N ALA A 174 10.80 19.11 10.59
CA ALA A 174 12.17 19.57 10.85
C ALA A 174 12.85 18.64 11.86
N GLY A 175 13.77 17.81 11.39
CA GLY A 175 14.64 17.00 12.22
C GLY A 175 15.83 16.47 11.41
N PRO A 176 17.01 16.25 12.01
CA PRO A 176 18.20 15.74 11.32
C PRO A 176 17.99 14.35 10.72
N ALA A 177 16.97 13.63 11.20
CA ALA A 177 16.54 12.35 10.66
C ALA A 177 15.29 12.48 9.76
N GLY A 178 15.03 13.60 9.07
CA GLY A 178 13.88 13.73 8.15
C GLY A 178 12.54 14.05 8.84
N PRO A 179 11.39 13.87 8.15
CA PRO A 179 10.06 14.12 8.75
C PRO A 179 9.88 13.27 10.01
N GLN A 180 9.23 13.81 11.04
CA GLN A 180 8.89 13.11 12.29
C GLN A 180 7.50 13.54 12.78
N TRP A 181 6.56 13.64 11.85
CA TRP A 181 5.19 14.01 12.20
C TRP A 181 4.64 13.03 13.24
N LYS A 182 3.80 13.56 14.11
CA LYS A 182 3.16 12.80 15.17
C LYS A 182 1.71 12.58 14.81
N SER A 183 1.31 11.32 14.75
CA SER A 183 -0.10 10.97 14.83
C SER A 183 -0.53 10.99 16.29
N ARG A 184 -1.80 11.26 16.53
CA ARG A 184 -2.39 11.12 17.87
C ARG A 184 -2.87 9.71 18.11
N TYR A 185 -3.46 9.11 17.09
CA TYR A 185 -3.89 7.73 17.06
C TYR A 185 -4.11 7.26 15.62
N ALA A 186 -4.05 5.95 15.44
CA ALA A 186 -4.72 5.27 14.33
C ALA A 186 -6.19 5.01 14.68
N GLY A 187 -7.07 5.05 13.69
CA GLY A 187 -8.50 4.77 13.85
C GLY A 187 -9.10 4.09 12.62
N LEU A 188 -10.35 3.67 12.77
CA LEU A 188 -11.18 3.12 11.69
C LEU A 188 -12.40 4.01 11.45
N ALA A 189 -12.77 4.18 10.19
CA ALA A 189 -14.04 4.78 9.78
C ALA A 189 -14.79 3.79 8.90
N PHE A 190 -16.13 3.72 9.02
CA PHE A 190 -16.94 2.78 8.25
C PHE A 190 -17.95 3.48 7.34
N SER A 191 -18.30 2.84 6.24
CA SER A 191 -19.37 3.25 5.36
C SER A 191 -20.22 2.06 4.94
N ASP A 192 -21.54 2.25 4.93
CA ASP A 192 -22.50 1.26 4.41
C ASP A 192 -23.09 1.68 3.05
N ASN A 193 -22.68 2.84 2.51
CA ASN A 193 -23.14 3.37 1.23
C ASN A 193 -21.99 3.76 0.27
N GLY A 194 -20.75 3.53 0.71
CA GLY A 194 -19.51 3.84 -0.01
C GLY A 194 -19.22 5.32 -0.25
N ASN A 195 -20.08 6.24 0.20
CA ASN A 195 -20.02 7.67 -0.09
C ASN A 195 -19.64 8.51 1.14
N GLU A 196 -20.13 8.15 2.31
CA GLU A 196 -19.81 8.85 3.56
C GLU A 196 -19.31 7.86 4.60
N PHE A 197 -18.26 8.24 5.31
CA PHE A 197 -17.58 7.42 6.28
C PHE A 197 -17.73 8.03 7.67
N ILE A 198 -18.19 7.21 8.61
CA ILE A 198 -18.34 7.60 10.01
C ILE A 198 -17.14 7.08 10.78
N ARG A 199 -16.37 7.99 11.36
CA ARG A 199 -15.24 7.66 12.23
C ARG A 199 -15.75 6.96 13.48
N THR A 200 -15.16 5.81 13.79
CA THR A 200 -15.47 5.07 15.01
C THR A 200 -14.82 5.72 16.24
N PRO A 201 -15.34 5.48 17.46
CA PRO A 201 -14.67 5.91 18.68
C PRO A 201 -13.40 5.08 18.99
N LEU A 202 -13.13 4.03 18.22
CA LEU A 202 -11.98 3.15 18.40
C LEU A 202 -10.68 3.83 17.97
N LYS A 203 -9.70 3.85 18.90
CA LYS A 203 -8.41 4.51 18.73
C LYS A 203 -7.27 3.63 19.23
N TRP A 204 -6.22 3.54 18.45
CA TRP A 204 -4.90 3.09 18.90
C TRP A 204 -4.03 4.31 19.15
N TRP A 205 -4.07 4.80 20.39
CA TRP A 205 -3.31 5.99 20.80
C TRP A 205 -1.82 5.83 20.54
N ASN A 206 -1.22 6.85 19.94
CA ASN A 206 0.21 6.93 19.82
C ASN A 206 0.84 7.17 21.19
N SER A 207 2.06 6.67 21.39
CA SER A 207 2.80 6.90 22.62
C SER A 207 3.26 8.36 22.71
N PRO A 208 3.43 8.93 23.92
CA PRO A 208 3.93 10.29 24.09
C PRO A 208 5.25 10.58 23.37
N ASP A 209 6.12 9.56 23.23
CA ASP A 209 7.41 9.64 22.54
C ASP A 209 7.35 9.37 21.02
N ASN A 210 6.14 9.24 20.44
CA ASN A 210 5.89 9.01 19.01
C ASN A 210 6.49 7.69 18.46
N LYS A 211 6.64 6.66 19.31
CA LYS A 211 7.28 5.38 18.94
C LYS A 211 6.33 4.18 18.89
N ASP A 212 5.03 4.38 19.09
CA ASP A 212 4.05 3.31 18.93
C ASP A 212 4.02 2.83 17.46
N PRO A 213 4.16 1.52 17.18
CA PRO A 213 4.27 1.00 15.81
C PRO A 213 2.90 0.66 15.19
N PHE A 214 1.80 0.98 15.85
CA PHE A 214 0.44 0.69 15.41
C PHE A 214 -0.25 1.94 14.88
N GLN A 215 0.47 2.81 14.17
CA GLN A 215 -0.05 4.11 13.74
C GLN A 215 -0.41 4.16 12.24
N MET A 216 0.48 3.72 11.35
CA MET A 216 0.22 3.67 9.91
C MET A 216 -0.16 2.26 9.49
N TRP A 217 -1.39 2.04 9.02
CA TRP A 217 -1.93 0.70 8.76
C TRP A 217 -2.08 0.42 7.27
N THR A 218 -1.79 -0.82 6.87
CA THR A 218 -2.35 -1.42 5.65
C THR A 218 -3.07 -2.71 6.00
N MET A 219 -4.16 -2.96 5.29
CA MET A 219 -5.11 -4.04 5.56
C MET A 219 -5.26 -4.92 4.33
N GLN A 220 -5.20 -6.23 4.52
CA GLN A 220 -5.48 -7.21 3.47
C GLN A 220 -6.27 -8.37 4.06
N ARG A 221 -7.43 -8.67 3.47
CA ARG A 221 -8.22 -9.86 3.84
C ARG A 221 -7.71 -11.10 3.13
N ASP A 222 -7.68 -12.21 3.84
CA ASP A 222 -7.56 -13.55 3.28
C ASP A 222 -8.41 -14.52 4.13
N GLY A 223 -9.43 -15.10 3.51
CA GLY A 223 -10.45 -15.88 4.20
C GLY A 223 -11.18 -15.09 5.29
N GLU A 224 -11.19 -15.66 6.50
CA GLU A 224 -11.90 -15.12 7.67
C GLU A 224 -11.16 -13.96 8.36
N TYR A 225 -9.89 -13.73 8.02
CA TYR A 225 -9.05 -12.76 8.71
C TYR A 225 -8.70 -11.56 7.84
N VAL A 226 -8.70 -10.40 8.48
CA VAL A 226 -8.02 -9.21 7.98
C VAL A 226 -6.66 -9.13 8.65
N TYR A 227 -5.61 -9.09 7.84
CA TYR A 227 -4.23 -8.92 8.27
C TYR A 227 -3.90 -7.43 8.26
N VAL A 228 -3.36 -6.95 9.37
CA VAL A 228 -2.99 -5.55 9.58
C VAL A 228 -1.48 -5.48 9.77
N PHE A 229 -0.82 -4.85 8.80
CA PHE A 229 0.59 -4.50 8.88
C PHE A 229 0.68 -3.05 9.31
N SER A 230 1.50 -2.76 10.31
CA SER A 230 1.61 -1.40 10.80
C SER A 230 3.02 -0.97 11.13
N VAL A 231 3.26 0.33 10.97
CA VAL A 231 4.51 1.00 11.30
C VAL A 231 4.25 2.27 12.10
N ARG A 232 5.32 2.86 12.65
CA ARG A 232 5.28 4.15 13.35
C ARG A 232 4.83 5.27 12.41
N SER A 233 4.19 6.31 12.95
CA SER A 233 4.01 7.56 12.21
C SER A 233 5.34 8.27 12.01
N GLY A 234 5.41 9.18 11.04
CA GLY A 234 6.58 10.04 10.89
C GLY A 234 7.74 9.42 10.13
N ARG A 235 7.57 8.30 9.39
CA ARG A 235 8.69 7.65 8.67
C ARG A 235 9.92 7.46 9.57
N GLN A 236 9.70 7.06 10.81
CA GLN A 236 10.77 6.89 11.80
C GLN A 236 11.38 5.50 11.71
N ASP A 237 12.62 5.35 12.19
CA ASP A 237 13.20 4.02 12.39
C ASP A 237 12.33 3.25 13.38
N GLY A 238 12.06 1.99 13.10
CA GLY A 238 11.24 1.18 13.97
C GLY A 238 10.83 -0.16 13.38
N PRO A 239 9.99 -0.89 14.12
CA PRO A 239 9.50 -2.18 13.70
C PRO A 239 8.30 -2.03 12.76
N MET A 240 8.18 -2.99 11.84
CA MET A 240 6.91 -3.33 11.22
C MET A 240 6.28 -4.48 12.02
N MET A 241 5.03 -4.29 12.43
CA MET A 241 4.27 -5.25 13.22
C MET A 241 3.17 -5.90 12.37
N LEU A 242 2.82 -7.14 12.71
CA LEU A 242 1.73 -7.89 12.09
C LEU A 242 0.70 -8.29 13.14
N ARG A 243 -0.55 -7.93 12.87
CA ARG A 243 -1.73 -8.43 13.59
C ARG A 243 -2.71 -9.04 12.61
N ARG A 244 -3.65 -9.83 13.12
CA ARG A 244 -4.85 -10.23 12.39
C ARG A 244 -6.08 -10.07 13.29
N VAL A 245 -7.24 -9.97 12.68
CA VAL A 245 -8.54 -9.96 13.36
C VAL A 245 -9.56 -10.62 12.44
N ARG A 246 -10.53 -11.35 12.99
CA ARG A 246 -11.62 -11.84 12.15
C ARG A 246 -12.38 -10.66 11.56
N TRP A 247 -12.79 -10.76 10.30
CA TRP A 247 -13.38 -9.63 9.58
C TRP A 247 -14.65 -9.08 10.26
N ASP A 248 -15.42 -9.96 10.91
CA ASP A 248 -16.63 -9.63 11.68
C ASP A 248 -16.32 -9.02 13.07
N ARG A 249 -15.05 -8.85 13.42
CA ARG A 249 -14.57 -8.37 14.73
C ARG A 249 -13.66 -7.14 14.68
N LEU A 250 -13.56 -6.44 13.55
CA LEU A 250 -12.67 -5.27 13.38
C LEU A 250 -12.92 -4.12 14.37
N PHE A 251 -14.13 -4.02 14.94
CA PHE A 251 -14.47 -2.99 15.94
C PHE A 251 -14.25 -3.42 17.39
N TYR A 252 -13.65 -4.59 17.62
CA TYR A 252 -13.40 -5.18 18.94
C TYR A 252 -11.88 -5.32 19.15
N PRO A 253 -11.23 -4.35 19.80
CA PRO A 253 -9.76 -4.29 19.90
C PRO A 253 -9.14 -5.53 20.54
N GLU A 254 -9.84 -6.12 21.50
CA GLU A 254 -9.47 -7.35 22.18
C GLU A 254 -9.43 -8.57 21.25
N SER A 255 -10.05 -8.50 20.07
CA SER A 255 -10.05 -9.56 19.06
C SER A 255 -8.82 -9.54 18.15
N TYR A 256 -7.94 -8.54 18.28
CA TYR A 256 -6.73 -8.45 17.48
C TYR A 256 -5.64 -9.38 18.04
N GLU A 257 -5.19 -10.32 17.21
CA GLU A 257 -4.14 -11.27 17.53
C GLU A 257 -2.81 -10.79 16.97
N GLY A 258 -1.80 -10.62 17.81
CA GLY A 258 -0.44 -10.32 17.37
C GLY A 258 0.32 -11.56 16.87
N TRP A 259 1.18 -11.35 15.88
CA TRP A 259 2.16 -12.35 15.43
C TRP A 259 3.48 -12.16 16.18
N GLY A 260 3.87 -13.16 16.97
CA GLY A 260 4.97 -13.01 17.92
C GLY A 260 5.87 -14.22 18.08
N TRP A 261 7.16 -13.96 18.28
CA TRP A 261 8.17 -14.92 18.66
C TRP A 261 8.23 -15.04 20.20
N ASN A 262 8.25 -16.25 20.72
CA ASN A 262 8.34 -16.50 22.16
C ASN A 262 9.73 -16.99 22.63
N GLY A 263 10.74 -16.97 21.75
CA GLY A 263 12.05 -17.58 22.00
C GLY A 263 12.27 -18.90 21.27
N ALA A 264 11.21 -19.60 20.84
CA ALA A 264 11.31 -20.93 20.21
C ALA A 264 10.52 -21.08 18.91
N ASN A 265 9.33 -20.47 18.80
CA ASN A 265 8.55 -20.47 17.57
C ASN A 265 7.75 -19.18 17.41
N TRP A 266 7.27 -18.94 16.19
CA TRP A 266 6.29 -17.88 15.90
C TRP A 266 4.86 -18.39 16.15
N GLY A 267 3.96 -17.50 16.57
CA GLY A 267 2.57 -17.84 16.79
C GLY A 267 1.65 -16.61 16.88
N TRP A 268 0.37 -16.82 16.56
CA TRP A 268 -0.70 -15.85 16.74
C TRP A 268 -1.13 -15.75 18.21
N GLY A 269 -1.82 -14.67 18.57
CA GLY A 269 -2.29 -14.43 19.94
C GLY A 269 -1.18 -14.05 20.92
N ARG A 270 -0.01 -13.62 20.42
CA ARG A 270 1.16 -13.25 21.22
C ARG A 270 1.44 -11.75 21.12
N PRO A 271 2.21 -11.16 22.06
CA PRO A 271 2.78 -9.83 21.85
C PRO A 271 3.51 -9.78 20.52
N CYS A 272 3.27 -8.74 19.72
CA CYS A 272 3.89 -8.61 18.41
C CYS A 272 5.42 -8.59 18.53
N THR A 273 6.09 -9.38 17.69
CA THR A 273 7.53 -9.26 17.45
C THR A 273 7.72 -8.64 16.07
N PRO A 274 8.71 -7.74 15.87
CA PRO A 274 8.94 -7.12 14.57
C PRO A 274 9.12 -8.17 13.46
N ILE A 275 8.32 -8.08 12.40
CA ILE A 275 8.50 -8.93 11.20
C ILE A 275 9.58 -8.36 10.27
N LEU A 276 9.79 -7.04 10.34
CA LEU A 276 10.86 -6.29 9.69
C LEU A 276 11.25 -5.13 10.63
N THR A 277 12.47 -4.64 10.47
CA THR A 277 12.95 -3.43 11.14
C THR A 277 13.59 -2.52 10.09
N GLY A 278 13.32 -1.23 10.16
CA GLY A 278 13.82 -0.26 9.20
C GLY A 278 13.08 1.06 9.30
N ARG A 279 13.14 1.82 8.21
CA ARG A 279 12.56 3.15 8.11
C ARG A 279 11.51 3.19 7.01
N PHE A 280 10.27 2.92 7.39
CA PHE A 280 9.17 2.66 6.46
C PHE A 280 8.30 3.91 6.24
N GLY A 281 8.03 4.26 4.99
CA GLY A 281 6.96 5.17 4.60
C GLY A 281 5.78 4.41 3.99
N GLU A 282 4.56 4.87 4.30
CA GLU A 282 3.26 4.43 3.76
C GLU A 282 3.22 2.98 3.22
N PRO A 283 3.19 1.96 4.11
CA PRO A 283 3.15 0.58 3.67
C PRO A 283 1.83 0.25 2.93
N SER A 284 1.91 -0.64 1.95
CA SER A 284 0.77 -1.20 1.23
C SER A 284 0.99 -2.69 1.02
N VAL A 285 0.08 -3.53 1.51
CA VAL A 285 0.15 -4.98 1.35
C VAL A 285 -1.06 -5.48 0.59
N ARG A 286 -0.82 -6.32 -0.43
CA ARG A 286 -1.86 -6.99 -1.22
C ARG A 286 -1.55 -8.46 -1.41
N ARG A 287 -2.59 -9.28 -1.43
CA ARG A 287 -2.53 -10.68 -1.86
C ARG A 287 -2.99 -10.75 -3.31
N LEU A 288 -2.10 -11.18 -4.20
CA LEU A 288 -2.40 -11.32 -5.63
C LEU A 288 -3.27 -12.55 -5.89
N ALA A 289 -3.82 -12.63 -7.10
CA ALA A 289 -4.71 -13.72 -7.51
C ALA A 289 -4.05 -15.12 -7.44
N ASP A 290 -2.74 -15.21 -7.65
CA ASP A 290 -1.97 -16.45 -7.56
C ASP A 290 -1.62 -16.86 -6.12
N GLY A 291 -2.03 -16.06 -5.13
CA GLY A 291 -1.75 -16.29 -3.71
C GLY A 291 -0.46 -15.64 -3.20
N THR A 292 0.33 -14.99 -4.08
CA THR A 292 1.53 -14.27 -3.66
C THR A 292 1.16 -13.03 -2.86
N TRP A 293 1.81 -12.85 -1.71
CA TRP A 293 1.71 -11.63 -0.93
C TRP A 293 2.79 -10.66 -1.38
N VAL A 294 2.39 -9.41 -1.62
CA VAL A 294 3.28 -8.33 -2.04
C VAL A 294 3.13 -7.19 -1.05
N MET A 295 4.26 -6.67 -0.61
CA MET A 295 4.36 -5.49 0.22
C MET A 295 5.13 -4.43 -0.54
N SER A 296 4.63 -3.20 -0.53
CA SER A 296 5.29 -2.01 -1.05
C SER A 296 5.41 -0.97 0.07
N TYR A 297 6.52 -0.24 0.11
CA TYR A 297 6.71 0.90 1.01
C TYR A 297 7.85 1.77 0.50
N LEU A 298 7.88 3.03 0.94
CA LEU A 298 9.03 3.89 0.78
C LEU A 298 10.11 3.47 1.79
N ASN A 299 11.27 3.01 1.32
CA ASN A 299 12.44 2.87 2.17
C ASN A 299 13.06 4.26 2.40
N CYS A 300 12.82 4.84 3.56
CA CYS A 300 13.26 6.19 3.87
C CYS A 300 14.77 6.29 4.16
N GLN A 301 15.48 5.16 4.28
CA GLN A 301 16.94 5.15 4.44
C GLN A 301 17.65 5.46 3.12
N ASN A 302 17.11 4.97 2.00
CA ASN A 302 17.71 5.15 0.66
C ASN A 302 16.84 5.95 -0.31
N GLY A 303 15.64 6.36 0.10
CA GLY A 303 14.72 7.17 -0.71
C GLY A 303 14.12 6.42 -1.90
N CYS A 304 14.10 5.08 -1.87
CA CYS A 304 13.55 4.26 -2.94
C CYS A 304 12.19 3.67 -2.56
N LEU A 305 11.28 3.56 -3.52
CA LEU A 305 10.12 2.69 -3.38
C LEU A 305 10.54 1.26 -3.63
N VAL A 306 10.23 0.37 -2.70
CA VAL A 306 10.65 -1.04 -2.78
C VAL A 306 9.46 -1.97 -2.63
N THR A 307 9.60 -3.18 -3.16
CA THR A 307 8.66 -4.28 -2.90
C THR A 307 9.35 -5.47 -2.27
N ARG A 308 8.58 -6.26 -1.51
CA ARG A 308 8.93 -7.60 -1.05
C ARG A 308 7.81 -8.56 -1.39
N THR A 309 8.12 -9.84 -1.51
CA THR A 309 7.12 -10.90 -1.68
C THR A 309 7.19 -11.92 -0.54
N ALA A 310 6.10 -12.66 -0.34
CA ALA A 310 6.01 -13.78 0.57
C ALA A 310 4.95 -14.78 0.09
N SER A 311 5.03 -16.03 0.54
CA SER A 311 4.00 -17.06 0.30
C SER A 311 2.79 -16.94 1.23
N GLY A 312 2.84 -16.04 2.21
CA GLY A 312 1.79 -15.81 3.20
C GLY A 312 2.12 -14.58 4.05
N PRO A 313 1.14 -14.03 4.77
CA PRO A 313 1.34 -12.81 5.56
C PRO A 313 2.28 -13.03 6.75
N ASP A 314 2.28 -14.24 7.31
CA ASP A 314 3.06 -14.72 8.46
C ASP A 314 4.28 -15.57 8.04
N ARG A 315 4.70 -15.45 6.78
CA ARG A 315 5.89 -16.12 6.24
C ARG A 315 7.05 -15.14 6.12
N ALA A 316 8.24 -15.69 5.89
CA ALA A 316 9.41 -14.87 5.65
C ALA A 316 9.24 -14.05 4.36
N TRP A 317 9.46 -12.75 4.46
CA TRP A 317 9.46 -11.83 3.33
C TRP A 317 10.83 -11.86 2.62
N THR A 318 10.83 -11.74 1.29
CA THR A 318 12.07 -11.61 0.51
C THR A 318 12.85 -10.35 0.89
N GLY A 319 14.09 -10.25 0.39
CA GLY A 319 14.81 -8.98 0.33
C GLY A 319 14.05 -7.91 -0.48
N GLU A 320 14.46 -6.66 -0.33
CA GLU A 320 13.89 -5.54 -1.08
C GLU A 320 14.24 -5.64 -2.55
N LYS A 321 13.23 -5.48 -3.40
CA LYS A 321 13.39 -5.16 -4.81
C LYS A 321 13.10 -3.67 -5.00
N ASN A 322 14.05 -2.94 -5.58
CA ASN A 322 13.82 -1.53 -5.92
C ASN A 322 12.84 -1.43 -7.09
N GLN A 323 11.76 -0.68 -6.89
CA GLN A 323 10.80 -0.35 -7.93
C GLN A 323 11.06 1.03 -8.51
N LEU A 324 11.27 2.04 -7.66
CA LEU A 324 11.54 3.42 -8.07
C LEU A 324 12.63 4.05 -7.20
N THR A 325 13.47 4.85 -7.82
CA THR A 325 14.48 5.66 -7.13
C THR A 325 14.03 7.11 -7.05
N GLY A 326 14.56 7.86 -6.08
CA GLY A 326 14.37 9.31 -5.99
C GLY A 326 14.89 10.10 -7.20
N TRP A 327 15.74 9.50 -8.04
CA TRP A 327 16.16 10.10 -9.31
C TRP A 327 15.09 9.99 -10.40
N GLN A 328 14.36 8.87 -10.43
CA GLN A 328 13.25 8.68 -11.37
C GLN A 328 12.05 9.53 -10.96
N GLU A 329 11.75 9.59 -9.66
CA GLU A 329 10.65 10.39 -9.11
C GLU A 329 11.11 11.15 -7.85
N PRO A 330 11.58 12.41 -7.98
CA PRO A 330 12.05 13.19 -6.84
C PRO A 330 10.98 13.39 -5.78
N ALA A 331 11.35 13.24 -4.50
CA ALA A 331 10.46 13.34 -3.35
C ALA A 331 9.21 12.45 -3.45
N LEU A 332 9.39 11.24 -4.02
CA LEU A 332 8.34 10.22 -4.07
C LEU A 332 7.95 9.72 -2.68
N TYR A 333 6.70 9.32 -2.53
CA TYR A 333 6.17 8.60 -1.38
C TYR A 333 4.88 7.86 -1.71
N GLY A 334 4.32 7.11 -0.75
CA GLY A 334 3.23 6.18 -1.04
C GLY A 334 3.77 4.92 -1.72
N GLY A 335 3.27 4.62 -2.92
CA GLY A 335 3.54 3.38 -3.63
C GLY A 335 2.51 2.30 -3.30
N PHE A 336 1.24 2.70 -3.32
CA PHE A 336 0.13 1.81 -2.99
C PHE A 336 -0.14 0.83 -4.13
N ILE A 337 -0.27 -0.45 -3.79
CA ILE A 337 -0.46 -1.52 -4.77
C ILE A 337 -1.92 -1.55 -5.20
N HIS A 338 -2.16 -1.48 -6.51
CA HIS A 338 -3.50 -1.64 -7.06
C HIS A 338 -4.04 -3.07 -6.78
N PRO A 339 -5.30 -3.25 -6.33
CA PRO A 339 -5.85 -4.58 -6.05
C PRO A 339 -5.88 -5.53 -7.25
N TRP A 340 -5.97 -4.99 -8.47
CA TRP A 340 -5.92 -5.76 -9.72
C TRP A 340 -4.50 -6.01 -10.26
N SER A 341 -3.46 -5.76 -9.47
CA SER A 341 -2.09 -6.11 -9.86
C SER A 341 -1.91 -7.63 -9.96
N SER A 342 -0.95 -8.07 -10.76
CA SER A 342 -0.51 -9.47 -10.81
C SER A 342 1.02 -9.58 -10.82
N ARG A 343 1.53 -10.80 -10.96
CA ARG A 343 2.98 -11.07 -11.11
C ARG A 343 3.46 -11.01 -12.55
N ASN A 344 2.56 -10.83 -13.51
CA ASN A 344 2.96 -10.70 -14.90
C ASN A 344 3.88 -9.48 -15.07
N ALA A 345 4.73 -9.53 -16.10
CA ALA A 345 5.54 -8.38 -16.45
C ALA A 345 4.63 -7.16 -16.69
N ASP A 346 5.05 -6.01 -16.17
CA ASP A 346 4.36 -4.72 -16.27
C ASP A 346 2.93 -4.67 -15.69
N ASP A 347 2.58 -5.62 -14.83
CA ASP A 347 1.23 -5.75 -14.25
C ASP A 347 1.23 -5.60 -12.71
N LEU A 348 2.35 -5.15 -12.12
CA LEU A 348 2.34 -4.53 -10.79
C LEU A 348 2.05 -3.04 -10.94
N HIS A 349 0.88 -2.59 -10.52
CA HIS A 349 0.48 -1.19 -10.60
C HIS A 349 0.66 -0.48 -9.26
N LEU A 350 1.43 0.61 -9.26
CA LEU A 350 1.76 1.39 -8.07
C LEU A 350 1.26 2.82 -8.20
N MET A 351 0.55 3.30 -7.17
CA MET A 351 0.10 4.69 -7.06
C MET A 351 1.10 5.43 -6.19
N VAL A 352 1.84 6.34 -6.82
CA VAL A 352 3.00 7.02 -6.24
C VAL A 352 2.72 8.51 -6.18
N SER A 353 2.85 9.07 -4.98
CA SER A 353 2.70 10.49 -4.75
C SER A 353 4.04 11.19 -4.85
N LYS A 354 4.00 12.47 -5.20
CA LYS A 354 5.17 13.34 -5.24
C LYS A 354 4.84 14.69 -4.63
N TRP A 355 5.72 15.16 -3.76
CA TRP A 355 5.72 16.54 -3.28
C TRP A 355 7.11 17.14 -3.35
N THR A 356 7.39 17.91 -4.40
CA THR A 356 8.68 18.59 -4.55
C THR A 356 8.58 20.05 -4.17
N ARG A 357 9.67 20.56 -3.62
CA ARG A 357 9.85 21.97 -3.30
C ARG A 357 11.19 22.47 -3.83
N THR A 358 11.25 23.75 -4.14
CA THR A 358 12.51 24.47 -4.34
C THR A 358 13.26 24.64 -3.01
N PRO A 359 14.56 25.00 -3.02
CA PRO A 359 15.33 25.22 -1.79
C PRO A 359 14.76 26.30 -0.86
N ASP A 360 14.05 27.29 -1.40
CA ASP A 360 13.34 28.33 -0.65
C ASP A 360 11.92 27.89 -0.19
N GLY A 361 11.60 26.61 -0.33
CA GLY A 361 10.41 25.99 0.27
C GLY A 361 9.12 26.08 -0.54
N ARG A 362 9.15 26.62 -1.77
CA ARG A 362 7.97 26.70 -2.64
C ARG A 362 7.69 25.36 -3.31
N SER A 363 6.45 24.89 -3.27
CA SER A 363 6.04 23.68 -4.00
C SER A 363 6.17 23.84 -5.51
N THR A 364 6.61 22.76 -6.17
CA THR A 364 6.73 22.66 -7.63
C THR A 364 5.92 21.52 -8.22
N ALA A 365 5.52 20.56 -7.38
CA ALA A 365 4.60 19.48 -7.76
C ALA A 365 3.93 18.93 -6.50
N TYR A 366 2.63 18.63 -6.58
CA TYR A 366 1.90 17.91 -5.55
C TYR A 366 0.80 17.06 -6.20
N HIS A 367 1.13 15.82 -6.59
CA HIS A 367 0.22 14.97 -7.36
C HIS A 367 0.53 13.48 -7.22
N VAL A 368 -0.34 12.66 -7.81
CA VAL A 368 -0.24 11.20 -7.85
C VAL A 368 -0.05 10.73 -9.30
N SER A 369 0.87 9.80 -9.49
CA SER A 369 1.15 9.12 -10.75
C SER A 369 1.06 7.60 -10.59
N GLN A 370 0.72 6.92 -11.68
CA GLN A 370 0.77 5.47 -11.81
C GLN A 370 2.11 5.03 -12.39
N PHE A 371 2.70 4.01 -11.79
CA PHE A 371 3.85 3.28 -12.31
C PHE A 371 3.51 1.79 -12.49
N THR A 372 4.19 1.13 -13.43
CA THR A 372 4.03 -0.29 -13.73
C THR A 372 5.35 -1.03 -13.62
N GLY A 373 5.38 -2.15 -12.89
CA GLY A 373 6.56 -2.99 -12.77
C GLY A 373 6.19 -4.46 -12.67
N SER A 374 7.05 -5.23 -12.00
CA SER A 374 6.82 -6.64 -11.67
C SER A 374 7.28 -6.90 -10.23
N VAL A 375 6.99 -8.06 -9.64
CA VAL A 375 7.43 -8.41 -8.28
C VAL A 375 8.52 -9.47 -8.26
#